data_AF-A0A496VJJ2-F1
#
_entry.id   AF-A0A496VJJ2-F1
#
_cell.length_a   1.000
_cell.length_b   1.000
_cell.length_c   1.000
_cell.angle_alpha   90.00
_cell.angle_beta   90.00
_cell.angle_gamma   90.00
#
_symmetry.space_group_name_H-M   'P 1'
#
loop_
_entity.id
_entity.type
_entity.pdbx_description
1 polymer ?
#
loop_
_entity_poly.entity_id
_entity_poly.type
_entity_poly.pdbx_seq_one_letter_code
_entity_poly.pdbx_strand_id
1 'polypeptide(L)'
;MKNVKPFVIHALELGPMDNFVYLIQDQSSKRAAVVDPAWEVPKVVILAQHQGFQITDILLTHSHHDHTNGLTELLKTYDAQIHLLKAEAEFSGHQLEKASLHDDGDTIQLGKTQITVLHTPGHTPGSACYYLNGHLMTGDTLFISGCGRCDLEGSSPEQMYHSLKKIGTSLPPQTVIHPGHHYASQPSSTLAEQLKNNPFMQFDNVTDFLHYRMGI
;
A
#
# COMPACT_ATOMS: atom_id res chain seq x y z
N MET A 1 0.84 12.25 -31.39
CA MET A 1 0.29 11.08 -30.68
C MET A 1 0.21 11.47 -29.21
N LYS A 2 -0.95 11.39 -28.56
CA LYS A 2 -1.05 11.73 -27.13
C LYS A 2 -0.18 10.73 -26.36
N ASN A 3 0.74 11.21 -25.52
CA ASN A 3 1.48 10.36 -24.57
C ASN A 3 0.45 9.72 -23.63
N VAL A 4 -0.02 8.52 -23.96
CA VAL A 4 -0.88 7.74 -23.07
C VAL A 4 0.01 7.30 -21.92
N LYS A 5 -0.36 7.69 -20.69
CA LYS A 5 0.35 7.20 -19.49
C LYS A 5 0.30 5.67 -19.49
N PRO A 6 1.40 4.97 -19.18
CA PRO A 6 1.44 3.50 -19.23
C PRO A 6 0.45 2.86 -18.24
N PHE A 7 0.13 3.57 -17.16
CA PHE A 7 -0.87 3.18 -16.19
C PHE A 7 -1.73 4.37 -15.71
N VAL A 8 -2.83 4.06 -15.04
CA VAL A 8 -3.68 5.00 -14.28
C VAL A 8 -3.89 4.42 -12.88
N ILE A 9 -3.87 5.28 -11.85
CA ILE A 9 -4.19 4.92 -10.47
C ILE A 9 -5.47 5.67 -10.10
N HIS A 10 -6.49 4.94 -9.64
CA HIS A 10 -7.69 5.51 -9.03
C HIS A 10 -7.62 5.28 -7.52
N ALA A 11 -7.80 6.34 -6.74
CA ALA A 11 -7.96 6.26 -5.29
C ALA A 11 -9.46 6.28 -4.98
N LEU A 12 -9.94 5.29 -4.24
CA LEU A 12 -11.34 5.16 -3.85
C LEU A 12 -11.43 5.19 -2.33
N GLU A 13 -12.09 6.19 -1.77
CA GLU A 13 -12.42 6.25 -0.35
C GLU A 13 -13.68 5.43 -0.13
N LEU A 14 -13.54 4.24 0.45
CA LEU A 14 -14.60 3.24 0.53
C LEU A 14 -14.86 2.86 1.98
N GLY A 15 -16.13 2.85 2.37
CA GLY A 15 -16.54 2.42 3.71
C GLY A 15 -16.10 3.37 4.84
N PRO A 16 -16.07 2.88 6.10
CA PRO A 16 -15.63 3.64 7.26
C PRO A 16 -14.10 3.75 7.32
N MET A 17 -13.58 4.37 8.40
CA MET A 17 -12.15 4.46 8.72
C MET A 17 -11.33 5.26 7.70
N ASP A 18 -11.98 6.06 6.86
CA ASP A 18 -11.31 6.87 5.82
C ASP A 18 -10.40 6.01 4.91
N ASN A 19 -10.81 4.77 4.63
CA ASN A 19 -9.97 3.77 3.95
C ASN A 19 -9.83 4.09 2.46
N PHE A 20 -8.58 4.09 1.98
CA PHE A 20 -8.31 4.06 0.54
C PHE A 20 -8.22 2.63 0.03
N VAL A 21 -8.85 2.40 -1.11
CA VAL A 21 -8.64 1.25 -1.99
C VAL A 21 -8.14 1.77 -3.32
N TYR A 22 -7.05 1.21 -3.85
CA TYR A 22 -6.48 1.68 -5.11
C TYR A 22 -6.76 0.71 -6.25
N LEU A 23 -7.14 1.24 -7.42
CA LEU A 23 -7.20 0.48 -8.67
C LEU A 23 -6.09 0.98 -9.61
N ILE A 24 -5.09 0.13 -9.84
CA ILE A 24 -3.99 0.38 -10.76
C ILE A 24 -4.32 -0.30 -12.09
N GLN A 25 -4.31 0.46 -13.18
CA GLN A 25 -4.71 0.00 -14.50
C GLN A 25 -3.55 0.08 -15.48
N ASP A 26 -3.07 -1.05 -15.99
CA ASP A 26 -2.11 -1.09 -17.08
C ASP A 26 -2.81 -0.84 -18.41
N GLN A 27 -2.59 0.34 -18.99
CA GLN A 27 -3.35 0.81 -20.16
C GLN A 27 -3.13 -0.07 -21.40
N SER A 28 -1.98 -0.73 -21.48
CA SER A 28 -1.57 -1.52 -22.65
C SER A 28 -2.20 -2.89 -22.71
N SER A 29 -2.30 -3.57 -21.56
CA SER A 29 -2.78 -4.96 -21.45
C SER A 29 -4.22 -5.05 -20.98
N LYS A 30 -4.80 -3.95 -20.49
CA LYS A 30 -6.12 -3.92 -19.84
C LYS A 30 -6.20 -4.77 -18.58
N ARG A 31 -5.06 -5.17 -18.01
CA ARG A 31 -4.98 -5.75 -16.66
C ARG A 31 -5.02 -4.65 -15.61
N ALA A 32 -5.58 -4.99 -14.45
CA ALA A 32 -5.62 -4.11 -13.30
C ALA A 32 -5.25 -4.85 -12.00
N ALA A 33 -4.66 -4.11 -11.08
CA ALA A 33 -4.41 -4.55 -9.72
C ALA A 33 -5.29 -3.75 -8.74
N VAL A 34 -5.85 -4.42 -7.74
CA VAL A 34 -6.49 -3.76 -6.60
C VAL A 34 -5.54 -3.81 -5.42
N VAL A 35 -5.28 -2.67 -4.78
CA VAL A 35 -4.52 -2.60 -3.52
C VAL A 35 -5.51 -2.52 -2.37
N ASP A 36 -5.36 -3.42 -1.40
CA ASP A 36 -6.17 -3.49 -0.16
C ASP A 36 -7.69 -3.51 -0.43
N PRO A 37 -8.23 -4.57 -1.05
CA PRO A 37 -9.66 -4.65 -1.37
C PRO A 37 -10.49 -4.68 -0.09
N ALA A 38 -11.20 -3.58 0.16
CA ALA A 38 -12.01 -3.41 1.35
C ALA A 38 -13.38 -2.75 1.10
N TRP A 39 -14.31 -3.05 2.00
CA TRP A 39 -15.62 -2.42 2.17
C TRP A 39 -16.57 -2.54 0.98
N GLU A 40 -16.45 -1.65 -0.01
CA GLU A 40 -17.42 -1.48 -1.09
C GLU A 40 -16.88 -2.05 -2.42
N VAL A 41 -16.51 -3.33 -2.39
CA VAL A 41 -15.95 -4.07 -3.56
C VAL A 41 -16.74 -3.86 -4.85
N PRO A 42 -18.10 -3.82 -4.87
CA PRO A 42 -18.85 -3.55 -6.09
C PRO A 42 -18.48 -2.25 -6.80
N LYS A 43 -18.08 -1.19 -6.07
CA LYS A 43 -17.65 0.08 -6.69
C LYS A 43 -16.34 -0.08 -7.47
N VAL A 44 -15.40 -0.87 -6.94
CA VAL A 44 -14.12 -1.20 -7.60
C VAL A 44 -14.39 -2.01 -8.87
N VAL A 45 -15.25 -3.03 -8.77
CA VAL A 45 -15.65 -3.90 -9.89
C VAL A 45 -16.30 -3.08 -11.01
N ILE A 46 -17.28 -2.24 -10.68
CA ILE A 46 -17.99 -1.39 -11.65
C ILE A 46 -17.01 -0.46 -12.37
N LEU A 47 -16.07 0.17 -11.62
CA LEU A 47 -15.06 1.04 -12.22
C LEU A 47 -14.18 0.30 -13.22
N ALA A 48 -13.68 -0.88 -12.85
CA ALA A 48 -12.84 -1.69 -13.72
C ALA A 48 -13.61 -2.13 -14.99
N GLN A 49 -14.83 -2.66 -14.84
CA GLN A 49 -15.65 -3.14 -15.95
C GLN A 49 -16.06 -2.01 -16.91
N HIS A 50 -16.52 -0.86 -16.38
CA HIS A 50 -16.93 0.27 -17.20
C HIS A 50 -15.78 0.81 -18.07
N GLN A 51 -14.54 0.68 -17.60
CA GLN A 51 -13.34 1.11 -18.34
C GLN A 51 -12.70 -0.03 -19.17
N GLY A 52 -13.29 -1.23 -19.16
CA GLY A 52 -12.82 -2.39 -19.92
C GLY A 52 -11.54 -3.01 -19.39
N PHE A 53 -11.31 -2.96 -18.07
CA PHE A 53 -10.17 -3.58 -17.39
C PHE A 53 -10.56 -4.86 -16.66
N GLN A 54 -9.67 -5.84 -16.68
CA GLN A 54 -9.78 -7.08 -15.93
C GLN A 54 -8.88 -6.99 -14.69
N ILE A 55 -9.46 -7.18 -13.50
CA ILE A 55 -8.68 -7.29 -12.26
C ILE A 55 -8.02 -8.67 -12.26
N THR A 56 -6.70 -8.69 -12.32
CA THR A 56 -5.88 -9.92 -12.39
C THR A 56 -4.97 -10.08 -11.18
N ASP A 57 -4.75 -9.01 -10.42
CA ASP A 57 -3.81 -8.97 -9.31
C ASP A 57 -4.45 -8.26 -8.11
N ILE A 58 -4.17 -8.74 -6.91
CA ILE A 58 -4.56 -8.13 -5.64
C ILE A 58 -3.28 -7.94 -4.84
N LEU A 59 -2.99 -6.70 -4.43
CA LEU A 59 -1.80 -6.36 -3.66
C LEU A 59 -2.25 -6.05 -2.23
N LEU A 60 -1.84 -6.87 -1.27
CA LEU A 60 -2.12 -6.62 0.15
C LEU A 60 -0.91 -5.93 0.77
N THR A 61 -1.10 -4.75 1.32
CA THR A 61 -0.05 -4.03 2.06
C THR A 61 0.20 -4.70 3.41
N HIS A 62 -0.87 -5.16 4.06
CA HIS A 62 -0.85 -5.91 5.31
C HIS A 62 -2.19 -6.63 5.53
N SER A 63 -2.33 -7.38 6.62
CA SER A 63 -3.45 -8.32 6.85
C SER A 63 -4.55 -7.81 7.77
N HIS A 64 -4.61 -6.52 8.10
CA HIS A 64 -5.72 -6.02 8.90
C HIS A 64 -7.04 -6.13 8.15
N HIS A 65 -8.12 -6.28 8.92
CA HIS A 65 -9.43 -6.60 8.38
C HIS A 65 -9.97 -5.49 7.49
N ASP A 66 -9.77 -4.23 7.87
CA ASP A 66 -10.15 -3.05 7.11
C ASP A 66 -9.40 -2.89 5.78
N HIS A 67 -8.33 -3.66 5.53
CA HIS A 67 -7.63 -3.72 4.25
C HIS A 67 -7.92 -4.98 3.43
N THR A 68 -8.54 -6.00 4.04
CA THR A 68 -8.67 -7.35 3.45
C THR A 68 -10.09 -7.89 3.40
N ASN A 69 -11.06 -7.24 4.05
CA ASN A 69 -12.42 -7.77 4.18
C ASN A 69 -13.18 -7.89 2.84
N GLY A 70 -12.73 -7.22 1.79
CA GLY A 70 -13.28 -7.31 0.43
C GLY A 70 -12.66 -8.41 -0.41
N LEU A 71 -11.59 -9.08 0.07
CA LEU A 71 -10.84 -10.07 -0.70
C LEU A 71 -11.72 -11.20 -1.23
N THR A 72 -12.49 -11.84 -0.34
CA THR A 72 -13.38 -12.96 -0.70
C THR A 72 -14.46 -12.55 -1.69
N GLU A 73 -15.00 -11.33 -1.59
CA GLU A 73 -16.00 -10.84 -2.53
C GLU A 73 -15.40 -10.57 -3.91
N LEU A 74 -14.21 -9.96 -3.95
CA LEU A 74 -13.52 -9.67 -5.21
C LEU A 74 -13.16 -10.96 -5.96
N LEU A 75 -12.70 -11.99 -5.23
CA LEU A 75 -12.35 -13.31 -5.78
C LEU A 75 -13.55 -14.12 -6.27
N LYS A 76 -14.78 -13.80 -5.86
CA LYS A 76 -15.99 -14.39 -6.47
C LYS A 76 -16.22 -13.91 -7.91
N THR A 77 -15.68 -12.73 -8.24
CA THR A 77 -15.86 -12.09 -9.55
C THR A 77 -14.65 -12.29 -10.46
N TYR A 78 -13.45 -12.29 -9.88
CA TYR A 78 -12.20 -12.36 -10.62
C TYR A 78 -11.30 -13.49 -10.15
N ASP A 79 -10.67 -14.17 -11.11
CA ASP A 79 -9.57 -15.09 -10.86
C ASP A 79 -8.24 -14.32 -10.73
N ALA A 80 -8.09 -13.59 -9.62
CA ALA A 80 -6.94 -12.72 -9.40
C ALA A 80 -5.87 -13.40 -8.52
N GLN A 81 -4.59 -13.17 -8.86
CA GLN A 81 -3.45 -13.57 -8.04
C GLN A 81 -3.32 -12.63 -6.84
N ILE A 82 -3.15 -13.17 -5.64
CA ILE A 82 -2.92 -12.38 -4.43
C ILE A 82 -1.42 -12.24 -4.21
N HIS A 83 -0.96 -11.03 -3.92
CA HIS A 83 0.42 -10.69 -3.64
C HIS A 83 0.53 -10.08 -2.25
N LEU A 84 1.44 -10.61 -1.45
CA LEU A 84 1.78 -10.12 -0.12
C LEU A 84 3.18 -10.57 0.27
N LEU A 85 3.79 -9.93 1.27
CA LEU A 85 5.07 -10.38 1.77
C LEU A 85 4.94 -11.71 2.52
N LYS A 86 5.99 -12.52 2.41
CA LYS A 86 6.10 -13.79 3.14
C LYS A 86 5.95 -13.59 4.65
N ALA A 87 6.57 -12.55 5.21
CA ALA A 87 6.45 -12.19 6.62
C ALA A 87 5.00 -11.89 7.04
N GLU A 88 4.18 -11.35 6.14
CA GLU A 88 2.77 -11.04 6.44
C GLU A 88 1.90 -12.30 6.39
N ALA A 89 2.16 -13.17 5.42
CA ALA A 89 1.51 -14.48 5.35
C ALA A 89 1.81 -15.32 6.60
N GLU A 90 3.06 -15.28 7.09
CA GLU A 90 3.47 -15.93 8.34
C GLU A 90 2.79 -15.31 9.56
N PHE A 91 2.77 -13.97 9.66
CA PHE A 91 2.16 -13.24 10.78
C PHE A 91 0.64 -13.43 10.86
N SER A 92 -0.06 -13.27 9.75
CA SER A 92 -1.52 -13.35 9.70
C SER A 92 -2.07 -14.74 9.98
N GLY A 93 -1.24 -15.78 9.78
CA GLY A 93 -1.66 -17.19 9.87
C GLY A 93 -2.70 -17.59 8.80
N HIS A 94 -3.02 -16.71 7.86
CA HIS A 94 -4.01 -16.95 6.81
C HIS A 94 -3.35 -17.65 5.62
N GLN A 95 -3.79 -18.88 5.34
CA GLN A 95 -3.49 -19.53 4.08
C GLN A 95 -4.44 -19.01 3.00
N LEU A 96 -3.97 -18.02 2.24
CA LEU A 96 -4.70 -17.49 1.10
C LEU A 96 -4.43 -18.37 -0.12
N GLU A 97 -5.49 -18.95 -0.68
CA GLU A 97 -5.39 -19.63 -1.98
C GLU A 97 -4.89 -18.66 -3.05
N LYS A 98 -3.95 -19.09 -3.90
CA LYS A 98 -3.32 -18.24 -4.92
C LYS A 98 -2.55 -17.05 -4.34
N ALA A 99 -1.95 -17.20 -3.16
CA ALA A 99 -0.93 -16.28 -2.70
C ALA A 99 0.38 -16.50 -3.47
N SER A 100 0.90 -15.43 -4.06
CA SER A 100 2.29 -15.28 -4.46
C SER A 100 2.97 -14.51 -3.33
N LEU A 101 3.88 -15.17 -2.63
CA LEU A 101 4.64 -14.59 -1.53
C LEU A 101 5.90 -13.91 -2.09
N HIS A 102 6.19 -12.73 -1.59
CA HIS A 102 7.32 -11.90 -2.02
C HIS A 102 8.28 -11.63 -0.87
N ASP A 103 9.51 -11.32 -1.22
CA ASP A 103 10.54 -10.73 -0.36
C ASP A 103 10.76 -9.24 -0.72
N ASP A 104 11.57 -8.54 0.07
CA ASP A 104 11.93 -7.14 -0.20
C ASP A 104 12.67 -7.00 -1.55
N GLY A 105 12.24 -6.04 -2.36
CA GLY A 105 12.85 -5.76 -3.67
C GLY A 105 12.32 -6.63 -4.81
N ASP A 106 11.45 -7.61 -4.52
CA ASP A 106 10.78 -8.39 -5.55
C ASP A 106 9.92 -7.52 -6.47
N THR A 107 9.64 -8.06 -7.64
CA THR A 107 8.94 -7.34 -8.69
C THR A 107 7.70 -8.11 -9.16
N ILE A 108 6.56 -7.42 -9.13
CA ILE A 108 5.28 -7.88 -9.66
C ILE A 108 5.06 -7.26 -11.04
N GLN A 109 4.63 -8.07 -12.00
CA GLN A 109 4.40 -7.65 -13.38
C GLN A 109 2.89 -7.55 -13.68
N LEU A 110 2.34 -6.35 -13.57
CA LEU A 110 0.97 -6.04 -13.97
C LEU A 110 0.94 -5.67 -15.47
N GLY A 111 0.80 -6.67 -16.33
CA GLY A 111 0.88 -6.42 -17.78
C GLY A 111 2.27 -5.89 -18.17
N LYS A 112 2.36 -4.63 -18.59
CA LYS A 112 3.65 -3.95 -18.86
C LYS A 112 4.10 -3.02 -17.72
N THR A 113 3.28 -2.85 -16.70
CA THR A 113 3.56 -2.02 -15.53
C THR A 113 4.31 -2.85 -14.48
N GLN A 114 5.52 -2.42 -14.16
CA GLN A 114 6.35 -3.04 -13.14
C GLN A 114 6.04 -2.42 -11.77
N ILE A 115 5.86 -3.26 -10.76
CA ILE A 115 5.62 -2.84 -9.37
C ILE A 115 6.68 -3.50 -8.49
N THR A 116 7.48 -2.68 -7.80
CA THR A 116 8.48 -3.15 -6.85
C THR A 116 7.86 -3.25 -5.45
N VAL A 117 8.08 -4.39 -4.79
CA VAL A 117 7.66 -4.63 -3.42
C VAL A 117 8.73 -4.09 -2.47
N LEU A 118 8.34 -3.28 -1.49
CA LEU A 118 9.23 -2.79 -0.45
C LEU A 118 8.73 -3.31 0.89
N HIS A 119 9.55 -4.10 1.59
CA HIS A 119 9.28 -4.49 2.97
C HIS A 119 9.50 -3.32 3.89
N THR A 120 8.43 -2.95 4.59
CA THR A 120 8.35 -1.78 5.46
C THR A 120 7.65 -2.15 6.77
N PRO A 121 8.24 -3.04 7.58
CA PRO A 121 7.64 -3.49 8.83
C PRO A 121 7.49 -2.34 9.83
N GLY A 122 6.55 -2.49 10.75
CA GLY A 122 6.35 -1.58 11.86
C GLY A 122 4.92 -1.50 12.31
N HIS A 123 3.99 -1.36 11.37
CA HIS A 123 2.55 -1.50 11.65
C HIS A 123 2.17 -2.97 11.84
N THR A 124 2.65 -3.83 10.93
CA THR A 124 2.68 -5.29 11.06
C THR A 124 4.11 -5.80 10.73
N PRO A 125 4.48 -7.04 11.10
CA PRO A 125 5.77 -7.63 10.75
C PRO A 125 6.04 -7.74 9.24
N GLY A 126 4.99 -7.87 8.43
CA GLY A 126 5.09 -8.03 6.97
C GLY A 126 4.50 -6.87 6.18
N SER A 127 4.26 -5.72 6.81
CA SER A 127 3.79 -4.51 6.12
C SER A 127 4.65 -4.20 4.90
N ALA A 128 4.00 -3.90 3.78
CA ALA A 128 4.62 -3.67 2.49
C ALA A 128 4.14 -2.37 1.85
N CYS A 129 5.07 -1.66 1.20
CA CYS A 129 4.75 -0.62 0.25
C CYS A 129 4.94 -1.13 -1.18
N TYR A 130 4.10 -0.68 -2.11
CA TYR A 130 4.20 -1.01 -3.53
C TYR A 130 4.62 0.22 -4.33
N TYR A 131 5.76 0.14 -5.00
CA TYR A 131 6.33 1.25 -5.77
C TYR A 131 6.18 1.02 -7.27
N LEU A 132 5.61 1.99 -7.99
CA LEU A 132 5.58 2.00 -9.46
C LEU A 132 5.79 3.41 -10.01
N ASN A 133 6.84 3.57 -10.83
CA ASN A 133 7.08 4.77 -11.65
C ASN A 133 6.83 6.11 -10.92
N GLY A 134 7.42 6.30 -9.74
CA GLY A 134 7.28 7.52 -8.94
C GLY A 134 5.99 7.62 -8.12
N HIS A 135 5.25 6.52 -7.95
CA HIS A 135 4.11 6.41 -7.05
C HIS A 135 4.34 5.30 -6.03
N LEU A 136 3.96 5.53 -4.78
CA LEU A 136 4.13 4.59 -3.68
C LEU A 136 2.80 4.41 -2.94
N MET A 137 2.22 3.21 -3.01
CA MET A 137 1.13 2.84 -2.11
C MET A 137 1.74 2.36 -0.82
N THR A 138 1.43 3.05 0.28
CA THR A 138 2.15 2.89 1.54
C THR A 138 1.41 2.06 2.57
N GLY A 139 0.14 1.71 2.31
CA GLY A 139 -0.75 1.13 3.31
C GLY A 139 -0.65 1.94 4.60
N ASP A 140 -0.40 1.23 5.69
CA ASP A 140 -0.29 1.80 7.03
C ASP A 140 1.16 2.04 7.47
N THR A 141 2.12 2.08 6.54
CA THR A 141 3.49 2.47 6.88
C THR A 141 3.61 3.99 7.01
N LEU A 142 3.21 4.72 5.98
CA LEU A 142 3.37 6.17 5.89
C LEU A 142 2.03 6.81 5.50
N PHE A 143 1.58 7.75 6.32
CA PHE A 143 0.45 8.61 6.01
C PHE A 143 0.91 10.02 5.67
N ILE A 144 -0.01 10.84 5.16
CA ILE A 144 0.25 12.26 4.99
C ILE A 144 0.29 12.91 6.37
N SER A 145 1.45 13.43 6.76
CA SER A 145 1.73 13.97 8.09
C SER A 145 1.52 12.97 9.25
N GLY A 146 1.63 11.67 8.98
CA GLY A 146 1.49 10.60 9.97
C GLY A 146 2.20 9.31 9.59
N CYS A 147 2.08 8.29 10.43
CA CYS A 147 2.44 6.89 10.14
C CYS A 147 1.41 5.97 10.82
N GLY A 148 1.36 4.70 10.42
CA GLY A 148 0.50 3.73 11.10
C GLY A 148 0.87 3.52 12.55
N ARG A 149 -0.07 2.92 13.27
CA ARG A 149 0.08 2.66 14.70
C ARG A 149 1.01 1.48 14.98
N CYS A 150 1.65 1.49 16.15
CA CYS A 150 2.69 0.53 16.56
C CYS A 150 2.46 -0.02 17.98
N ASP A 151 1.18 -0.20 18.34
CA ASP A 151 0.70 -0.66 19.64
C ASP A 151 -0.25 -1.87 19.51
N LEU A 152 -0.29 -2.50 18.33
CA LEU A 152 -1.01 -3.74 18.07
C LEU A 152 -0.06 -4.94 18.16
N GLU A 153 -0.62 -6.15 18.23
CA GLU A 153 0.16 -7.38 18.21
C GLU A 153 1.06 -7.44 16.96
N GLY A 154 2.32 -7.86 17.13
CA GLY A 154 3.32 -7.93 16.06
C GLY A 154 3.89 -6.59 15.58
N SER A 155 3.28 -5.46 15.94
CA SER A 155 3.78 -4.14 15.56
C SER A 155 5.08 -3.79 16.30
N SER A 156 5.92 -2.93 15.69
CA SER A 156 7.20 -2.50 16.25
C SER A 156 7.53 -1.05 15.86
N PRO A 157 7.56 -0.11 16.83
CA PRO A 157 7.89 1.28 16.55
C PRO A 157 9.36 1.47 16.11
N GLU A 158 10.28 0.61 16.55
CA GLU A 158 11.67 0.60 16.07
C GLU A 158 11.74 0.20 14.58
N GLN A 159 11.00 -0.84 14.18
CA GLN A 159 10.91 -1.20 12.76
C GLN A 159 10.25 -0.11 11.93
N MET A 160 9.18 0.52 12.45
CA MET A 160 8.53 1.66 11.80
C MET A 160 9.54 2.79 11.52
N TYR A 161 10.35 3.16 12.52
CA TYR A 161 11.42 4.14 12.34
C TYR A 161 12.34 3.77 11.17
N HIS A 162 12.85 2.54 11.14
CA HIS A 162 13.75 2.08 10.07
C HIS A 162 13.07 2.05 8.70
N SER A 163 11.79 1.65 8.63
CA SER A 163 10.99 1.66 7.41
C SER A 163 10.79 3.07 6.86
N LEU A 164 10.48 4.05 7.73
CA LEU A 164 10.36 5.45 7.34
C LEU A 164 11.70 6.03 6.85
N LYS A 165 12.82 5.71 7.51
CA LYS A 165 14.16 6.12 7.03
C LYS A 165 14.50 5.47 5.69
N LYS A 166 14.18 4.19 5.50
CA LYS A 166 14.36 3.48 4.23
C LYS A 166 13.59 4.16 3.11
N ILE A 167 12.29 4.43 3.29
CA ILE A 167 11.47 5.15 2.30
C ILE A 167 12.09 6.52 1.99
N GLY A 168 12.46 7.28 3.02
CA GLY A 168 13.00 8.63 2.89
C GLY A 168 14.35 8.73 2.16
N THR A 169 15.13 7.66 2.15
CA THR A 169 16.49 7.64 1.58
C THR A 169 16.60 6.86 0.28
N SER A 170 15.68 5.92 0.01
CA SER A 170 15.77 5.03 -1.15
C SER A 170 14.97 5.50 -2.37
N LEU A 171 14.04 6.45 -2.21
CA LEU A 171 13.13 6.88 -3.27
C LEU A 171 13.33 8.35 -3.68
N PRO A 172 13.04 8.71 -4.94
CA PRO A 172 13.12 10.11 -5.38
C PRO A 172 12.17 11.02 -4.58
N PRO A 173 12.57 12.25 -4.21
CA PRO A 173 11.71 13.16 -3.45
C PRO A 173 10.38 13.51 -4.13
N GLN A 174 10.32 13.47 -5.46
CA GLN A 174 9.07 13.71 -6.22
C GLN A 174 8.09 12.53 -6.21
N THR A 175 8.42 11.42 -5.54
CA THR A 175 7.53 10.26 -5.43
C THR A 175 6.21 10.66 -4.77
N VAL A 176 5.10 10.32 -5.40
CA VAL A 176 3.76 10.55 -4.86
C VAL A 176 3.39 9.44 -3.89
N ILE A 177 2.98 9.82 -2.70
CA ILE A 177 2.57 8.94 -1.60
C ILE A 177 1.05 8.76 -1.64
N HIS A 178 0.64 7.51 -1.60
CA HIS A 178 -0.75 7.04 -1.62
C HIS A 178 -1.02 6.21 -0.35
N PRO A 179 -1.55 6.81 0.73
CA PRO A 179 -1.72 6.16 2.03
C PRO A 179 -2.85 5.12 2.05
N GLY A 180 -2.84 4.21 3.03
CA GLY A 180 -3.94 3.30 3.30
C GLY A 180 -5.21 4.00 3.81
N HIS A 181 -5.05 5.14 4.48
CA HIS A 181 -6.15 5.93 5.04
C HIS A 181 -6.01 7.44 4.80
N HIS A 182 -7.14 8.14 4.71
CA HIS A 182 -7.25 9.57 4.41
C HIS A 182 -7.39 10.46 5.66
N TYR A 183 -6.42 10.41 6.57
CA TYR A 183 -6.47 11.23 7.79
C TYR A 183 -6.04 12.69 7.63
N ALA A 184 -5.66 13.10 6.41
CA ALA A 184 -5.21 14.45 6.09
C ALA A 184 -6.23 15.20 5.23
N SER A 185 -6.00 16.49 4.97
CA SER A 185 -6.87 17.30 4.10
C SER A 185 -6.69 17.03 2.61
N GLN A 186 -5.61 16.35 2.23
CA GLN A 186 -5.29 15.99 0.86
C GLN A 186 -5.18 14.46 0.75
N PRO A 187 -5.60 13.86 -0.38
CA PRO A 187 -5.59 12.40 -0.54
C PRO A 187 -4.21 11.82 -0.88
N SER A 188 -3.28 12.66 -1.34
CA SER A 188 -1.90 12.29 -1.67
C SER A 188 -0.96 13.47 -1.41
N SER A 189 0.34 13.19 -1.31
CA SER A 189 1.40 14.20 -1.15
C SER A 189 2.70 13.68 -1.76
N THR A 190 3.75 14.50 -1.83
CA THR A 190 5.07 14.04 -2.30
C THR A 190 5.96 13.60 -1.13
N LEU A 191 6.90 12.70 -1.40
CA LEU A 191 7.91 12.31 -0.43
C LEU A 191 8.73 13.51 0.06
N ALA A 192 8.99 14.50 -0.80
CA ALA A 192 9.65 15.75 -0.44
C ALA A 192 8.87 16.54 0.63
N GLU A 193 7.54 16.61 0.49
CA GLU A 193 6.68 17.26 1.49
C GLU A 193 6.63 16.46 2.79
N GLN A 194 6.60 15.12 2.71
CA GLN A 194 6.62 14.27 3.90
C GLN A 194 7.96 14.37 4.65
N LEU A 195 9.08 14.34 3.94
CA LEU A 195 10.41 14.56 4.52
C LEU A 195 10.53 15.93 5.19
N LYS A 196 9.83 16.94 4.67
CA LYS A 196 9.87 18.30 5.23
C LYS A 196 8.93 18.49 6.42
N ASN A 197 7.74 17.90 6.39
CA ASN A 197 6.65 18.29 7.27
C ASN A 197 6.06 17.14 8.11
N ASN A 198 6.28 15.88 7.74
CA ASN A 198 5.74 14.75 8.51
C ASN A 198 6.54 14.60 9.81
N PRO A 199 5.90 14.74 10.99
CA PRO A 199 6.62 14.73 12.27
C PRO A 199 7.36 13.41 12.51
N PHE A 200 6.84 12.28 12.01
CA PHE A 200 7.45 10.96 12.19
C PHE A 200 8.69 10.74 11.32
N MET A 201 8.96 11.63 10.35
CA MET A 201 10.14 11.56 9.47
C MET A 201 11.28 12.50 9.90
N GLN A 202 11.11 13.25 10.99
CA GLN A 202 12.07 14.27 11.43
C GLN A 202 13.15 13.75 12.40
N PHE A 203 13.07 12.47 12.79
CA PHE A 203 13.97 11.91 13.80
C PHE A 203 15.26 11.37 13.17
N ASP A 204 16.39 11.71 13.81
CA ASP A 204 17.73 11.26 13.42
C ASP A 204 18.17 9.99 14.14
N ASN A 205 17.52 9.67 15.26
CA ASN A 205 17.79 8.47 16.03
C ASN A 205 16.48 7.81 16.49
N VAL A 206 16.58 6.49 16.75
CA VAL A 206 15.43 5.67 17.12
C VAL A 206 14.88 6.04 18.50
N THR A 207 15.72 6.42 19.46
CA THR A 207 15.30 6.74 20.83
C THR A 207 14.32 7.92 20.85
N ASP A 208 14.63 9.01 20.16
CA ASP A 208 13.73 10.17 20.08
C ASP A 208 12.42 9.84 19.35
N PHE A 209 12.49 9.01 18.31
CA PHE A 209 11.29 8.51 17.64
C PHE A 209 10.41 7.69 18.58
N LEU A 210 11.00 6.77 19.36
CA LEU A 210 10.28 5.95 20.33
C LEU A 210 9.62 6.81 21.42
N HIS A 211 10.35 7.80 21.95
CA HIS A 211 9.82 8.74 22.93
C HIS A 211 8.62 9.51 22.37
N TYR A 212 8.73 10.03 21.14
CA TYR A 212 7.63 10.76 20.50
C TYR A 212 6.43 9.87 20.18
N ARG A 213 6.67 8.68 19.64
CA ARG A 213 5.62 7.77 19.15
C ARG A 213 4.89 7.05 20.27
N MET A 214 5.61 6.64 21.32
CA MET A 214 5.10 5.75 22.36
C MET A 214 5.04 6.41 23.76
N GLY A 215 5.67 7.58 23.94
CA GLY A 215 5.74 8.24 25.25
C GLY A 215 6.58 7.48 26.29
N ILE A 216 7.46 6.59 25.82
CA ILE A 216 8.41 5.83 26.65
C ILE A 216 9.76 6.52 26.74
#